data_AF-A0A856MK78-F1
#
_entry.id   AF-A0A856MK78-F1
#
_cell.length_a   1.000
_cell.length_b   1.000
_cell.length_c   1.000
_cell.angle_alpha   90.00
_cell.angle_beta   90.00
_cell.angle_gamma   90.00
#
_symmetry.space_group_name_H-M   'P 1'
#
loop_
_entity.id
_entity.type
_entity.pdbx_description
1 polymer ?
#
loop_
_entity_poly.entity_id
_entity_poly.type
_entity_poly.pdbx_seq_one_letter_code
_entity_poly.pdbx_strand_id
1 'polypeptide(L)'
;MIDVVRGHEVAQTQKNTHQTQGQEIYPEDFSWSFWFALPLYPFGKRRTIRKEVLKDTIWTFDQLQGIFYVVVPIRMTIVKLDEGGLLVYAPVAPTNECIRLVNELVAEHGDVKYIILPTVSGLEHKVFVGPFARCFPNAQVFVTPKQWSFPLNLPLSWLGLPSKRTQLLPEDSSQTPFADEFDYAMLSPIELGPGRFAEVAFFHRRSHTLLVTDSVVSVPEEPPAIVQLDSYPLLFHAKDKASDIVEDNPVNRRKGWQRISLFALYFRPSMVEIMQWGEVFRNAFQAPERSKKAYFGLFPFQWNSDWKSSFDALRGNGRLFVAPILRTLILNRAPKETINWANKVASWNFERIIPCHFDSPIQAQPHQFRQAFSFLEESSGKGFSSSSDSLPEEDFKLLKQLDKGLNKFGILPPAKELK
;
A
#
# COMPACT_ATOMS: atom_id res chain seq x y z
N MET A 1 -13.50 17.52 58.55
CA MET A 1 -13.42 18.61 57.56
C MET A 1 -12.30 18.23 56.62
N ILE A 2 -12.52 17.37 55.61
CA ILE A 2 -13.25 17.64 54.36
C ILE A 2 -12.91 19.04 53.86
N ASP A 3 -11.97 19.13 52.93
CA ASP A 3 -12.00 20.12 51.87
C ASP A 3 -11.43 19.50 50.60
N VAL A 4 -12.37 19.25 49.68
CA VAL A 4 -12.15 18.75 48.32
C VAL A 4 -12.00 19.99 47.44
N VAL A 5 -10.77 20.31 47.02
CA VAL A 5 -10.54 21.32 45.97
C VAL A 5 -10.61 20.62 44.62
N ARG A 6 -11.74 20.81 43.92
CA ARG A 6 -11.91 20.49 42.50
C ARG A 6 -11.16 21.54 41.67
N GLY A 7 -10.02 21.16 41.09
CA GLY A 7 -9.45 21.83 39.92
C GLY A 7 -9.87 21.09 38.65
N HIS A 8 -10.78 21.67 37.87
CA HIS A 8 -11.03 21.23 36.50
C HIS A 8 -9.99 21.90 35.60
N GLU A 9 -9.00 21.14 35.15
CA GLU A 9 -8.08 21.54 34.09
C GLU A 9 -8.70 21.07 32.76
N VAL A 10 -9.36 21.98 32.05
CA VAL A 10 -9.91 21.72 30.72
C VAL A 10 -8.77 21.84 29.71
N ALA A 11 -8.16 20.70 29.37
CA ALA A 11 -7.26 20.61 28.23
C ALA A 11 -8.06 20.81 26.93
N GLN A 12 -7.94 21.99 26.33
CA GLN A 12 -8.45 22.27 24.99
C GLN A 12 -7.62 21.51 23.96
N THR A 13 -8.06 20.32 23.57
CA THR A 13 -7.57 19.64 22.38
C THR A 13 -8.16 20.35 21.16
N GLN A 14 -7.35 21.14 20.46
CA GLN A 14 -7.71 21.74 19.17
C GLN A 14 -8.07 20.64 18.18
N LYS A 15 -9.37 20.53 17.88
CA LYS A 15 -9.88 19.77 16.74
C LYS A 15 -9.52 20.52 15.47
N ASN A 16 -8.46 20.09 14.78
CA ASN A 16 -8.26 20.40 13.37
C ASN A 16 -9.28 19.62 12.53
N THR A 17 -10.51 20.10 12.51
CA THR A 17 -11.51 19.76 11.49
C THR A 17 -11.54 20.89 10.47
N HIS A 18 -10.64 20.87 9.50
CA HIS A 18 -10.94 21.50 8.22
C HIS A 18 -12.00 20.63 7.53
N GLN A 19 -13.26 20.98 7.79
CA GLN A 19 -14.37 20.58 6.94
C GLN A 19 -14.11 21.15 5.55
N THR A 20 -13.88 20.27 4.58
CA THR A 20 -13.97 20.60 3.16
C THR A 20 -15.36 21.14 2.88
N GLN A 21 -15.44 22.39 2.43
CA GLN A 21 -16.65 22.96 1.84
C GLN A 21 -17.18 22.04 0.75
N GLY A 22 -18.50 21.89 0.68
CA GLY A 22 -19.20 20.92 -0.15
C GLY A 22 -18.76 20.95 -1.62
N GLN A 23 -17.92 19.98 -2.01
CA GLN A 23 -17.77 19.61 -3.41
C GLN A 23 -19.00 18.80 -3.79
N GLU A 24 -19.77 19.28 -4.77
CA GLU A 24 -20.80 18.47 -5.40
C GLU A 24 -20.16 17.19 -5.95
N ILE A 25 -20.71 16.04 -5.53
CA ILE A 25 -20.19 14.73 -5.91
C ILE A 25 -20.87 14.32 -7.22
N TYR A 26 -20.13 14.35 -8.32
CA TYR A 26 -20.59 13.90 -9.63
C TYR A 26 -20.18 12.43 -9.85
N PRO A 27 -21.13 11.48 -9.99
CA PRO A 27 -20.79 10.05 -10.16
C PRO A 27 -19.89 9.74 -11.36
N GLU A 28 -19.97 10.56 -12.41
CA GLU A 28 -19.11 10.49 -13.60
C GLU A 28 -17.64 10.77 -13.28
N ASP A 29 -17.36 11.52 -12.21
CA ASP A 29 -15.99 11.90 -11.85
C ASP A 29 -15.14 10.72 -11.36
N PHE A 30 -15.78 9.62 -10.99
CA PHE A 30 -15.11 8.42 -10.48
C PHE A 30 -14.79 7.41 -11.59
N SER A 31 -15.15 7.71 -12.84
CA SER A 31 -15.03 6.78 -13.95
C SER A 31 -13.58 6.45 -14.26
N TRP A 32 -13.25 5.16 -14.26
CA TRP A 32 -11.97 4.61 -14.69
C TRP A 32 -12.20 3.62 -15.83
N SER A 33 -12.12 4.06 -17.08
CA SER A 33 -12.50 3.25 -18.26
C SER A 33 -11.54 2.09 -18.54
N PHE A 34 -10.30 2.15 -18.08
CA PHE A 34 -9.26 1.14 -18.36
C PHE A 34 -9.15 0.05 -17.28
N TRP A 35 -10.19 -0.11 -16.45
CA TRP A 35 -10.23 -1.10 -15.36
C TRP A 35 -10.07 -2.55 -15.82
N PHE A 36 -10.42 -2.87 -17.07
CA PHE A 36 -10.30 -4.22 -17.63
C PHE A 36 -8.85 -4.68 -17.81
N ALA A 37 -7.89 -3.76 -17.93
CA ALA A 37 -6.47 -4.10 -18.08
C ALA A 37 -5.89 -4.75 -16.82
N LEU A 38 -6.41 -4.37 -15.66
CA LEU A 38 -6.12 -5.00 -14.39
C LEU A 38 -7.38 -4.90 -13.49
N PRO A 39 -8.26 -5.91 -13.50
CA PRO A 39 -9.60 -5.82 -12.91
C PRO A 39 -9.58 -5.97 -11.39
N LEU A 40 -9.09 -4.93 -10.71
CA LEU A 40 -9.11 -4.81 -9.25
C LEU A 40 -10.32 -4.00 -8.81
N TYR A 41 -11.00 -4.43 -7.74
CA TYR A 41 -12.04 -3.64 -7.09
C TYR A 41 -11.46 -2.25 -6.72
N PRO A 42 -12.22 -1.14 -6.83
CA PRO A 42 -13.63 -1.01 -7.23
C PRO A 42 -13.86 -0.93 -8.76
N PHE A 43 -12.96 -1.53 -9.54
CA PHE A 43 -13.03 -1.62 -10.99
C PHE A 43 -13.10 -0.23 -11.63
N GLY A 44 -14.16 0.05 -12.38
CA GLY A 44 -14.34 1.30 -13.11
C GLY A 44 -14.84 2.49 -12.29
N LYS A 45 -15.00 2.38 -10.97
CA LYS A 45 -15.47 3.48 -10.11
C LYS A 45 -14.51 3.75 -8.96
N ARG A 46 -13.54 4.63 -9.16
CA ARG A 46 -12.47 4.91 -8.19
C ARG A 46 -12.60 6.34 -7.67
N ARG A 47 -12.85 6.45 -6.37
CA ARG A 47 -12.82 7.73 -5.64
C ARG A 47 -11.39 8.02 -5.17
N THR A 48 -11.11 9.31 -5.00
CA THR A 48 -9.80 9.85 -4.63
C THR A 48 -9.96 10.78 -3.43
N ILE A 49 -9.20 10.53 -2.36
CA ILE A 49 -9.05 11.47 -1.25
C ILE A 49 -7.70 12.14 -1.38
N ARG A 50 -7.68 13.47 -1.56
CA ARG A 50 -6.47 14.29 -1.38
C ARG A 50 -6.29 14.64 0.09
N LYS A 51 -5.09 14.43 0.63
CA LYS A 51 -4.68 14.89 1.96
C LYS A 51 -3.39 15.68 1.83
N GLU A 52 -3.36 16.88 2.41
CA GLU A 52 -2.12 17.62 2.58
C GLU A 52 -1.35 17.04 3.78
N VAL A 53 -0.15 16.51 3.52
CA VAL A 53 0.72 15.89 4.52
C VAL A 53 1.71 16.89 5.09
N LEU A 54 2.22 17.78 4.25
CA LEU A 54 3.05 18.90 4.64
C LEU A 54 2.56 20.13 3.89
N LYS A 55 2.23 21.18 4.66
CA LYS A 55 1.64 22.40 4.14
C LYS A 55 2.41 22.95 2.94
N ASP A 56 1.67 23.25 1.86
CA ASP A 56 2.16 23.84 0.61
C ASP A 56 3.34 23.08 -0.01
N THR A 57 3.53 21.79 0.32
CA THR A 57 4.72 21.02 -0.06
C THR A 57 4.45 19.58 -0.47
N ILE A 58 3.65 18.82 0.30
CA ILE A 58 3.42 17.38 0.05
C ILE A 58 1.95 17.05 0.21
N TRP A 59 1.39 16.39 -0.80
CA TRP A 59 0.02 15.89 -0.81
C TRP A 59 -0.02 14.40 -1.17
N THR A 60 -0.93 13.66 -0.58
CA THR A 60 -1.22 12.27 -0.95
C THR A 60 -2.60 12.15 -1.56
N PHE A 61 -2.74 11.26 -2.52
CA PHE A 61 -3.98 10.96 -3.23
C PHE A 61 -4.26 9.47 -3.10
N ASP A 62 -5.25 9.15 -2.28
CA ASP A 62 -5.59 7.78 -1.93
C ASP A 62 -6.78 7.30 -2.75
N GLN A 63 -6.63 6.15 -3.39
CA GLN A 63 -7.73 5.39 -3.98
C GLN A 63 -7.82 4.00 -3.34
N LEU A 64 -8.91 3.29 -3.61
CA LEU A 64 -9.11 1.94 -3.09
C LEU A 64 -8.67 0.89 -4.12
N GLN A 65 -8.03 -0.19 -3.67
CA GLN A 65 -7.79 -1.37 -4.49
C GLN A 65 -8.11 -2.66 -3.72
N GLY A 66 -8.50 -3.73 -4.41
CA GLY A 66 -8.64 -5.02 -3.74
C GLY A 66 -9.16 -6.16 -4.62
N ILE A 67 -9.18 -7.35 -4.03
CA ILE A 67 -9.72 -8.60 -4.61
C ILE A 67 -10.56 -9.27 -3.51
N PHE A 68 -11.73 -9.81 -3.85
CA PHE A 68 -12.65 -10.44 -2.87
C PHE A 68 -12.99 -9.56 -1.65
N TYR A 69 -13.17 -8.26 -1.87
CA TYR A 69 -13.35 -7.25 -0.82
C TYR A 69 -12.23 -7.14 0.22
N VAL A 70 -11.10 -7.83 0.02
CA VAL A 70 -9.86 -7.53 0.73
C VAL A 70 -9.30 -6.26 0.12
N VAL A 71 -9.70 -5.12 0.67
CA VAL A 71 -9.45 -3.79 0.12
C VAL A 71 -8.43 -3.01 0.95
N VAL A 72 -7.46 -2.40 0.27
CA VAL A 72 -6.43 -1.57 0.89
C VAL A 72 -6.29 -0.26 0.12
N PRO A 73 -5.81 0.83 0.76
CA PRO A 73 -5.45 2.05 0.04
C PRO A 73 -4.35 1.78 -0.99
N ILE A 74 -4.41 2.42 -2.16
CA ILE A 74 -3.29 2.65 -3.07
C ILE A 74 -3.08 4.15 -3.21
N ARG A 75 -1.84 4.61 -3.11
CA ARG A 75 -1.52 6.02 -2.90
C ARG A 75 -0.49 6.55 -3.89
N MET A 76 -0.82 7.70 -4.44
CA MET A 76 0.08 8.60 -5.14
C MET A 76 0.52 9.72 -4.22
N THR A 77 1.77 10.16 -4.32
CA THR A 77 2.28 11.33 -3.60
C THR A 77 2.69 12.41 -4.59
N ILE A 78 2.32 13.66 -4.31
CA ILE A 78 2.73 14.83 -5.07
C ILE A 78 3.60 15.71 -4.18
N VAL A 79 4.77 16.10 -4.68
CA VAL A 79 5.71 16.99 -4.01
C VAL A 79 5.91 18.24 -4.86
N LYS A 80 5.83 19.41 -4.23
CA LYS A 80 6.18 20.69 -4.86
C LYS A 80 7.69 20.81 -5.01
N LEU A 81 8.14 21.22 -6.19
CA LEU A 81 9.54 21.48 -6.51
C LEU A 81 9.91 22.94 -6.23
N ASP A 82 11.13 23.18 -5.77
CA ASP A 82 11.63 24.51 -5.43
C ASP A 82 11.79 25.42 -6.67
N GLU A 83 12.15 24.84 -7.83
CA GLU A 83 12.15 25.54 -9.13
C GLU A 83 10.75 25.68 -9.76
N GLY A 84 9.69 25.44 -8.98
CA GLY A 84 8.30 25.43 -9.43
C GLY A 84 7.91 24.12 -10.13
N GLY A 85 6.61 23.85 -10.15
CA GLY A 85 6.03 22.62 -10.66
C GLY A 85 5.97 21.50 -9.62
N LEU A 86 5.52 20.33 -10.10
CA LEU A 86 5.20 19.18 -9.26
C LEU A 86 5.93 17.91 -9.72
N LEU A 87 6.39 17.12 -8.74
CA LEU A 87 6.81 15.73 -8.94
C LEU A 87 5.71 14.81 -8.41
N VAL A 88 5.31 13.84 -9.23
CA VAL A 88 4.30 12.83 -8.91
C VAL A 88 4.97 11.48 -8.72
N TYR A 89 4.84 10.88 -7.55
CA TYR A 89 5.36 9.56 -7.19
C TYR A 89 4.21 8.54 -7.13
N ALA A 90 4.37 7.41 -7.84
CA ALA A 90 3.42 6.29 -7.91
C ALA A 90 1.97 6.71 -8.27
N PRO A 91 1.70 7.16 -9.51
CA PRO A 91 0.37 7.60 -9.92
C PRO A 91 -0.76 6.60 -9.62
N VAL A 92 -1.90 7.13 -9.19
CA VAL A 92 -3.17 6.40 -9.07
C VAL A 92 -4.04 6.64 -10.31
N ALA A 93 -5.20 5.98 -10.40
CA ALA A 93 -6.05 6.11 -11.58
C ALA A 93 -6.44 7.57 -11.84
N PRO A 94 -6.21 8.10 -13.05
CA PRO A 94 -6.56 9.47 -13.43
C PRO A 94 -8.06 9.60 -13.71
N THR A 95 -8.89 9.39 -12.71
CA THR A 95 -10.32 9.73 -12.78
C THR A 95 -10.48 11.25 -12.85
N ASN A 96 -11.64 11.76 -13.29
CA ASN A 96 -11.82 13.21 -13.39
C ASN A 96 -11.69 13.88 -12.00
N GLU A 97 -12.15 13.22 -10.93
CA GLU A 97 -11.95 13.69 -9.55
C GLU A 97 -10.45 13.85 -9.24
N CYS A 98 -9.65 12.82 -9.53
CA CYS A 98 -8.21 12.83 -9.30
C CYS A 98 -7.55 13.97 -10.09
N ILE A 99 -7.81 14.05 -11.40
CA ILE A 99 -7.18 15.05 -12.27
C ILE A 99 -7.61 16.48 -11.90
N ARG A 100 -8.87 16.71 -11.52
CA ARG A 100 -9.32 18.01 -11.01
C ARG A 100 -8.54 18.42 -9.76
N LEU A 101 -8.42 17.52 -8.79
CA LEU A 101 -7.67 17.77 -7.54
C LEU A 101 -6.16 18.00 -7.79
N VAL A 102 -5.58 17.38 -8.81
CA VAL A 102 -4.19 17.65 -9.24
C VAL A 102 -4.10 19.00 -9.94
N ASN A 103 -5.06 19.35 -10.80
CA ASN A 103 -5.08 20.64 -11.50
C ASN A 103 -5.23 21.84 -10.55
N GLU A 104 -5.90 21.67 -9.40
CA GLU A 104 -5.89 22.68 -8.33
C GLU A 104 -4.45 22.96 -7.85
N LEU A 105 -3.62 21.92 -7.67
CA LEU A 105 -2.21 22.09 -7.28
C LEU A 105 -1.38 22.68 -8.43
N VAL A 106 -1.67 22.29 -9.68
CA VAL A 106 -0.99 22.85 -10.86
C VAL A 106 -1.24 24.35 -10.99
N ALA A 107 -2.47 24.80 -10.75
CA ALA A 107 -2.83 26.21 -10.80
C ALA A 107 -2.06 27.06 -9.77
N GLU A 108 -1.71 26.49 -8.62
CA GLU A 108 -1.03 27.20 -7.53
C GLU A 108 0.49 27.06 -7.57
N HIS A 109 1.00 25.89 -7.97
CA HIS A 109 2.42 25.54 -7.81
C HIS A 109 3.15 25.29 -9.12
N GLY A 110 2.45 25.28 -10.25
CA GLY A 110 2.99 25.03 -11.60
C GLY A 110 2.79 23.61 -12.11
N ASP A 111 3.10 23.40 -13.38
CA ASP A 111 2.88 22.14 -14.09
C ASP A 111 3.53 20.92 -13.43
N VAL A 112 2.93 19.74 -13.64
CA VAL A 112 3.58 18.46 -13.35
C VAL A 112 4.82 18.32 -14.25
N LYS A 113 6.01 18.39 -13.65
CA LYS A 113 7.30 18.26 -14.35
C LYS A 113 7.72 16.80 -14.48
N TYR A 114 7.52 16.01 -13.43
CA TYR A 114 8.04 14.64 -13.34
C TYR A 114 6.97 13.65 -12.83
N ILE A 115 6.90 12.48 -13.46
CA ILE A 115 6.05 11.36 -13.06
C ILE A 115 6.95 10.15 -12.84
N ILE A 116 6.95 9.59 -11.64
CA ILE A 116 7.79 8.47 -11.25
C ILE A 116 6.95 7.20 -11.16
N LEU A 117 7.37 6.16 -11.89
CA LEU A 117 6.99 4.76 -11.63
C LEU A 117 8.11 4.12 -10.80
N PRO A 118 7.97 4.07 -9.47
CA PRO A 118 9.06 3.70 -8.55
C PRO A 118 9.20 2.19 -8.32
N THR A 119 8.38 1.35 -8.96
CA THR A 119 8.43 -0.09 -8.78
C THR A 119 8.39 -0.84 -10.10
N VAL A 120 8.97 -2.04 -10.09
CA VAL A 120 8.85 -3.05 -11.15
C VAL A 120 7.77 -4.08 -10.79
N SER A 121 7.56 -4.29 -9.49
CA SER A 121 6.59 -5.22 -8.92
C SER A 121 5.34 -4.48 -8.49
N GLY A 122 4.21 -4.85 -9.06
CA GLY A 122 2.94 -4.18 -8.82
C GLY A 122 2.37 -3.66 -10.13
N LEU A 123 1.64 -4.54 -10.82
CA LEU A 123 0.89 -4.12 -12.02
C LEU A 123 -0.12 -3.02 -11.66
N GLU A 124 -0.60 -3.02 -10.43
CA GLU A 124 -1.47 -2.03 -9.81
C GLU A 124 -0.85 -0.63 -9.75
N HIS A 125 0.46 -0.51 -9.53
CA HIS A 125 1.16 0.79 -9.56
C HIS A 125 1.53 1.22 -10.97
N LYS A 126 1.65 0.26 -11.90
CA LYS A 126 2.05 0.50 -13.29
C LYS A 126 0.90 0.90 -14.20
N VAL A 127 -0.25 0.24 -14.05
CA VAL A 127 -1.39 0.36 -14.98
C VAL A 127 -1.92 1.79 -15.09
N PHE A 128 -1.71 2.62 -14.06
CA PHE A 128 -2.14 4.01 -14.04
C PHE A 128 -1.15 4.98 -14.69
N VAL A 129 0.14 4.64 -14.82
CA VAL A 129 1.20 5.59 -15.20
C VAL A 129 1.01 6.14 -16.62
N GLY A 130 0.82 5.27 -17.61
CA GLY A 130 0.60 5.70 -19.00
C GLY A 130 -0.64 6.59 -19.15
N PRO A 131 -1.82 6.14 -18.66
CA PRO A 131 -3.03 6.95 -18.59
C PRO A 131 -2.85 8.29 -17.89
N PHE A 132 -2.23 8.32 -16.70
CA PHE A 132 -1.99 9.54 -15.94
C PHE A 132 -1.06 10.49 -16.69
N ALA A 133 0.01 9.97 -17.29
CA ALA A 133 0.94 10.76 -18.09
C ALA A 133 0.26 11.43 -19.29
N ARG A 134 -0.79 10.85 -19.88
CA ARG A 134 -1.53 11.49 -20.99
C ARG A 134 -2.31 12.73 -20.55
N CYS A 135 -2.70 12.83 -19.28
CA CYS A 135 -3.34 14.01 -18.72
C CYS A 135 -2.35 15.18 -18.55
N PHE A 136 -1.05 14.88 -18.43
CA PHE A 136 0.02 15.88 -18.25
C PHE A 136 1.09 15.71 -19.36
N PRO A 137 0.84 16.22 -20.58
CA PRO A 137 1.65 15.94 -21.76
C PRO A 137 3.08 16.50 -21.68
N ASN A 138 3.31 17.54 -20.88
CA ASN A 138 4.61 18.18 -20.70
C ASN A 138 5.50 17.44 -19.68
N ALA A 139 4.93 16.57 -18.85
CA ALA A 139 5.66 15.87 -17.80
C ALA A 139 6.62 14.82 -18.39
N GLN A 140 7.84 14.76 -17.89
CA GLN A 140 8.75 13.64 -18.14
C GLN A 140 8.39 12.46 -17.23
N VAL A 141 8.40 11.25 -17.78
CA VAL A 141 8.09 10.02 -17.05
C VAL A 141 9.40 9.29 -16.77
N PHE A 142 9.70 9.02 -15.51
CA PHE A 142 10.84 8.23 -15.08
C PHE A 142 10.35 6.89 -14.53
N VAL A 143 10.93 5.78 -14.98
CA VAL A 143 10.53 4.44 -14.56
C VAL A 143 11.72 3.69 -13.99
N THR A 144 11.48 2.87 -12.96
CA THR A 144 12.50 1.94 -12.46
C THR A 144 12.99 1.05 -13.60
N PRO A 145 14.30 0.83 -13.76
CA PRO A 145 14.85 -0.08 -14.76
C PRO A 145 14.28 -1.50 -14.68
N LYS A 146 14.40 -2.26 -15.78
CA LYS A 146 13.97 -3.66 -15.89
C LYS A 146 12.46 -3.90 -15.71
N GLN A 147 11.64 -2.94 -16.13
CA GLN A 147 10.20 -3.13 -16.26
C GLN A 147 9.84 -4.37 -17.08
N TRP A 148 8.73 -5.01 -16.71
CA TRP A 148 8.16 -6.16 -17.40
C TRP A 148 6.63 -6.08 -17.44
N SER A 149 5.99 -6.92 -18.24
CA SER A 149 4.53 -7.10 -18.24
C SER A 149 4.13 -8.57 -18.34
N PHE A 150 2.88 -8.83 -17.96
CA PHE A 150 2.26 -10.15 -17.99
C PHE A 150 1.00 -10.11 -18.88
N PRO A 151 0.64 -11.17 -19.63
CA PRO A 151 1.36 -12.46 -19.75
C PRO A 151 2.56 -12.42 -20.70
N LEU A 152 2.67 -11.38 -21.52
CA LEU A 152 3.77 -11.17 -22.45
C LEU A 152 4.59 -9.97 -22.01
N ASN A 153 5.92 -10.06 -22.15
CA ASN A 153 6.82 -8.96 -21.84
C ASN A 153 6.87 -7.96 -23.02
N LEU A 154 5.96 -6.99 -23.00
CA LEU A 154 5.76 -6.01 -24.06
C LEU A 154 6.56 -4.74 -23.78
N PRO A 155 6.98 -4.01 -24.84
CA PRO A 155 7.58 -2.69 -24.67
C PRO A 155 6.65 -1.72 -23.92
N LEU A 156 7.23 -0.85 -23.07
CA LEU A 156 6.45 0.14 -22.30
C LEU A 156 5.56 1.04 -23.16
N SER A 157 5.99 1.34 -24.39
CA SER A 157 5.20 2.12 -25.35
C SER A 157 3.89 1.44 -25.74
N TRP A 158 3.90 0.11 -25.83
CA TRP A 158 2.70 -0.69 -26.11
C TRP A 158 1.79 -0.80 -24.90
N LEU A 159 2.34 -0.63 -23.70
CA LEU A 159 1.59 -0.51 -22.44
C LEU A 159 1.05 0.91 -22.22
N GLY A 160 1.18 1.80 -23.20
CA GLY A 160 0.62 3.14 -23.19
C GLY A 160 1.50 4.20 -22.52
N LEU A 161 2.77 3.90 -22.20
CA LEU A 161 3.73 4.91 -21.75
C LEU A 161 4.25 5.72 -22.95
N PRO A 162 4.37 7.05 -22.82
CA PRO A 162 4.71 7.93 -23.95
C PRO A 162 6.20 7.84 -24.31
N SER A 163 6.53 7.10 -25.38
CA SER A 163 7.90 6.71 -25.76
C SER A 163 8.92 7.85 -25.80
N LYS A 164 8.56 9.04 -26.30
CA LYS A 164 9.49 10.18 -26.44
C LYS A 164 9.87 10.86 -25.13
N ARG A 165 9.14 10.60 -24.05
CA ARG A 165 9.32 11.26 -22.74
C ARG A 165 9.32 10.28 -21.58
N THR A 166 9.45 8.98 -21.85
CA THR A 166 9.68 7.95 -20.83
C THR A 166 11.17 7.63 -20.79
N GLN A 167 11.77 7.79 -19.62
CA GLN A 167 13.17 7.57 -19.34
C GLN A 167 13.32 6.52 -18.23
N LEU A 168 14.41 5.76 -18.26
CA LEU A 168 14.78 4.95 -17.11
C LEU A 168 15.37 5.86 -16.05
N LEU A 169 15.05 5.62 -14.78
CA LEU A 169 15.81 6.22 -13.68
C LEU A 169 17.28 5.77 -13.81
N PRO A 170 18.26 6.70 -13.82
CA PRO A 170 19.67 6.33 -13.76
C PRO A 170 20.00 5.72 -12.40
N GLU A 171 21.02 4.88 -12.32
CA GLU A 171 21.43 4.26 -11.04
C GLU A 171 21.87 5.32 -10.01
N ASP A 172 22.56 6.36 -10.49
CA ASP A 172 23.01 7.50 -9.72
C ASP A 172 21.95 8.60 -9.69
N SER A 173 21.43 8.91 -8.50
CA SER A 173 20.38 9.93 -8.33
C SER A 173 20.81 11.33 -8.73
N SER A 174 22.11 11.63 -8.74
CA SER A 174 22.64 12.93 -9.16
C SER A 174 22.45 13.21 -10.66
N GLN A 175 22.13 12.20 -11.46
CA GLN A 175 21.95 12.31 -12.91
C GLN A 175 20.50 12.62 -13.32
N THR A 176 19.63 12.94 -12.35
CA THR A 176 18.23 13.29 -12.61
C THR A 176 18.01 14.79 -12.55
N PRO A 177 17.00 15.30 -13.27
CA PRO A 177 16.70 16.75 -13.26
C PRO A 177 16.10 17.25 -11.94
N PHE A 178 15.81 16.35 -10.98
CA PHE A 178 15.33 16.66 -9.64
C PHE A 178 16.38 16.28 -8.57
N ALA A 179 17.64 16.09 -8.99
CA ALA A 179 18.76 15.71 -8.13
C ALA A 179 19.09 16.73 -7.04
N ASP A 180 18.67 18.00 -7.18
CA ASP A 180 18.91 19.06 -6.20
C ASP A 180 17.96 19.00 -5.00
N GLU A 181 16.84 18.28 -5.12
CA GLU A 181 15.83 18.12 -4.06
C GLU A 181 15.71 16.69 -3.52
N PHE A 182 16.03 15.69 -4.36
CA PHE A 182 15.85 14.27 -4.03
C PHE A 182 17.14 13.46 -4.07
N ASP A 183 17.26 12.54 -3.12
CA ASP A 183 18.08 11.34 -3.26
C ASP A 183 17.15 10.15 -3.56
N TYR A 184 17.66 9.12 -4.21
CA TYR A 184 16.96 7.84 -4.26
C TYR A 184 17.93 6.66 -4.26
N ALA A 185 17.40 5.49 -3.93
CA ALA A 185 18.14 4.24 -3.91
C ALA A 185 17.26 3.14 -4.46
N MET A 186 17.81 2.38 -5.41
CA MET A 186 17.10 1.27 -6.04
C MET A 186 17.43 -0.04 -5.33
N LEU A 187 16.40 -0.79 -4.99
CA LEU A 187 16.58 -2.20 -4.70
C LEU A 187 16.76 -2.92 -6.03
N SER A 188 17.96 -3.46 -6.24
CA SER A 188 18.29 -4.22 -7.45
C SER A 188 17.21 -5.27 -7.76
N PRO A 189 16.86 -5.47 -9.05
CA PRO A 189 15.85 -6.44 -9.44
C PRO A 189 16.10 -7.84 -8.88
N ILE A 190 15.16 -8.29 -8.06
CA ILE A 190 15.05 -9.63 -7.53
C ILE A 190 14.24 -10.45 -8.54
N GLU A 191 14.87 -11.47 -9.11
CA GLU A 191 14.21 -12.39 -10.03
C GLU A 191 13.25 -13.32 -9.25
N LEU A 192 11.98 -13.39 -9.67
CA LEU A 192 10.92 -14.17 -9.03
C LEU A 192 10.31 -15.21 -9.97
N GLY A 193 11.06 -15.66 -10.98
CA GLY A 193 10.60 -16.55 -12.04
C GLY A 193 10.00 -15.79 -13.22
N PRO A 194 8.66 -15.81 -13.45
CA PRO A 194 8.06 -15.10 -14.58
C PRO A 194 8.09 -13.57 -14.46
N GLY A 195 8.40 -13.04 -13.27
CA GLY A 195 8.44 -11.61 -13.00
C GLY A 195 9.63 -11.21 -12.13
N ARG A 196 9.67 -9.91 -11.80
CA ARG A 196 10.74 -9.29 -11.01
C ARG A 196 10.20 -8.34 -9.96
N PHE A 197 10.91 -8.24 -8.85
CA PHE A 197 10.71 -7.23 -7.83
C PHE A 197 11.85 -6.24 -7.78
N ALA A 198 11.52 -4.96 -7.86
CA ALA A 198 12.42 -3.86 -7.57
C ALA A 198 11.57 -2.67 -7.13
N GLU A 199 12.12 -1.88 -6.24
CA GLU A 199 11.52 -0.66 -5.70
C GLU A 199 12.60 0.42 -5.65
N VAL A 200 12.19 1.68 -5.81
CA VAL A 200 13.03 2.86 -5.67
C VAL A 200 12.46 3.73 -4.56
N ALA A 201 13.19 3.81 -3.44
CA ALA A 201 12.87 4.72 -2.37
C ALA A 201 13.37 6.13 -2.72
N PHE A 202 12.52 7.13 -2.57
CA PHE A 202 12.85 8.54 -2.81
C PHE A 202 12.92 9.29 -1.48
N PHE A 203 13.97 10.07 -1.27
CA PHE A 203 14.12 10.92 -0.09
C PHE A 203 14.09 12.38 -0.50
N HIS A 204 13.03 13.09 -0.10
CA HIS A 204 12.91 14.53 -0.30
C HIS A 204 13.61 15.28 0.84
N ARG A 205 14.82 15.77 0.56
CA ARG A 205 15.77 16.27 1.58
C ARG A 205 15.18 17.37 2.44
N ARG A 206 14.62 18.42 1.82
CA ARG A 206 14.11 19.62 2.51
C ARG A 206 13.03 19.30 3.54
N SER A 207 12.20 18.31 3.25
CA SER A 207 11.06 17.92 4.11
C SER A 207 11.34 16.77 5.06
N HIS A 208 12.55 16.20 5.02
CA HIS A 208 12.91 14.99 5.74
C HIS A 208 11.91 13.83 5.53
N THR A 209 11.40 13.66 4.30
CA THR A 209 10.33 12.69 3.99
C THR A 209 10.84 11.62 3.03
N LEU A 210 10.66 10.36 3.42
CA LEU A 210 10.92 9.18 2.62
C LEU A 210 9.63 8.71 1.93
N LEU A 211 9.69 8.48 0.62
CA LEU A 211 8.65 7.86 -0.18
C LEU A 211 9.08 6.43 -0.54
N VAL A 212 8.20 5.48 -0.27
CA VAL A 212 8.41 4.05 -0.53
C VAL A 212 7.14 3.47 -1.14
N THR A 213 7.26 2.40 -1.91
CA THR A 213 6.09 1.68 -2.43
C THR A 213 5.58 0.68 -1.42
N ASP A 214 6.11 -0.55 -1.50
CA ASP A 214 5.54 -1.72 -0.83
C ASP A 214 6.52 -2.30 0.20
N SER A 215 7.79 -1.90 0.16
CA SER A 215 8.86 -2.51 0.96
C SER A 215 8.61 -2.44 2.45
N VAL A 216 7.97 -1.37 2.94
CA VAL A 216 7.56 -1.24 4.34
C VAL A 216 6.15 -0.70 4.44
N VAL A 217 5.43 -1.16 5.46
CA VAL A 217 4.06 -0.74 5.78
C VAL A 217 3.91 -0.56 7.28
N SER A 218 2.89 0.20 7.68
CA SER A 218 2.32 0.17 9.02
C SER A 218 0.81 0.05 8.90
N VAL A 219 0.20 -0.71 9.81
CA VAL A 219 -1.24 -0.99 9.79
C VAL A 219 -1.94 -0.12 10.84
N PRO A 220 -2.84 0.80 10.43
CA PRO A 220 -3.61 1.59 11.38
C PRO A 220 -4.65 0.72 12.09
N GLU A 221 -4.99 1.09 13.33
CA GLU A 221 -6.05 0.39 14.08
C GLU A 221 -7.42 0.60 13.43
N GLU A 222 -7.66 1.82 12.96
CA GLU A 222 -8.88 2.23 12.28
C GLU A 222 -8.76 2.09 10.76
N PRO A 223 -9.87 1.81 10.05
CA PRO A 223 -9.88 1.86 8.60
C PRO A 223 -9.44 3.23 8.07
N PRO A 224 -8.51 3.30 7.11
CA PRO A 224 -8.16 4.55 6.43
C PRO A 224 -9.39 5.22 5.80
N ALA A 225 -9.38 6.56 5.73
CA ALA A 225 -10.53 7.34 5.25
C ALA A 225 -11.07 6.86 3.88
N ILE A 226 -10.17 6.49 2.95
CA ILE A 226 -10.56 6.00 1.62
C ILE A 226 -11.34 4.68 1.67
N VAL A 227 -11.02 3.81 2.63
CA VAL A 227 -11.69 2.53 2.85
C VAL A 227 -13.07 2.74 3.48
N GLN A 228 -13.27 3.85 4.21
CA GLN A 228 -14.54 4.16 4.86
C GLN A 228 -15.60 4.75 3.91
N LEU A 229 -15.23 5.13 2.68
CA LEU A 229 -16.17 5.72 1.70
C LEU A 229 -17.24 4.73 1.22
N ASP A 230 -16.89 3.45 1.09
CA ASP A 230 -17.84 2.34 0.89
C ASP A 230 -17.66 1.38 2.07
N SER A 231 -18.65 1.33 2.96
CA SER A 231 -18.59 0.46 4.14
C SER A 231 -18.76 -1.03 3.80
N TYR A 232 -19.26 -1.36 2.61
CA TYR A 232 -19.63 -2.74 2.30
C TYR A 232 -18.49 -3.75 2.42
N PRO A 233 -17.27 -3.51 1.89
CA PRO A 233 -16.15 -4.41 2.09
C PRO A 233 -15.82 -4.64 3.57
N LEU A 234 -15.87 -3.57 4.39
CA LEU A 234 -15.64 -3.66 5.83
C LEU A 234 -16.69 -4.54 6.50
N LEU A 235 -17.97 -4.28 6.24
CA LEU A 235 -19.08 -5.04 6.83
C LEU A 235 -19.10 -6.51 6.35
N PHE A 236 -18.70 -6.76 5.10
CA PHE A 236 -18.57 -8.12 4.57
C PHE A 236 -17.54 -8.93 5.35
N HIS A 237 -16.36 -8.34 5.61
CA HIS A 237 -15.30 -9.01 6.37
C HIS A 237 -15.51 -9.00 7.90
N ALA A 238 -16.47 -8.21 8.40
CA ALA A 238 -16.88 -8.23 9.80
C ALA A 238 -17.80 -9.41 10.18
N LYS A 239 -18.39 -10.10 9.18
CA LYS A 239 -19.24 -11.28 9.37
C LYS A 239 -18.46 -12.43 10.01
N ASP A 240 -19.13 -13.19 10.89
CA ASP A 240 -18.63 -14.46 11.39
C ASP A 240 -19.28 -15.64 10.62
N LYS A 241 -20.50 -15.45 10.10
CA LYS A 241 -21.26 -16.44 9.33
C LYS A 241 -21.93 -15.79 8.11
N ALA A 242 -22.29 -16.63 7.13
CA ALA A 242 -23.00 -16.21 5.93
C ALA A 242 -24.36 -15.53 6.21
N SER A 243 -25.05 -15.98 7.27
CA SER A 243 -26.36 -15.48 7.70
C SER A 243 -26.32 -14.17 8.47
N ASP A 244 -25.14 -13.67 8.85
CA ASP A 244 -25.01 -12.49 9.69
C ASP A 244 -25.45 -11.22 8.94
N ILE A 245 -26.28 -10.43 9.61
CA ILE A 245 -26.57 -9.04 9.25
C ILE A 245 -25.71 -8.16 10.16
N VAL A 246 -24.71 -7.51 9.57
CA VAL A 246 -23.77 -6.66 10.32
C VAL A 246 -24.24 -5.22 10.21
N GLU A 247 -24.56 -4.61 11.34
CA GLU A 247 -24.92 -3.19 11.42
C GLU A 247 -23.73 -2.31 11.02
N ASP A 248 -24.00 -1.25 10.26
CA ASP A 248 -23.00 -0.26 9.90
C ASP A 248 -22.70 0.70 11.06
N ASN A 249 -21.72 0.33 11.89
CA ASN A 249 -21.22 1.15 12.99
C ASN A 249 -19.68 1.14 13.06
N PRO A 250 -19.04 2.08 13.78
CA PRO A 250 -17.57 2.17 13.83
C PRO A 250 -16.88 0.89 14.32
N VAL A 251 -17.50 0.17 15.26
CA VAL A 251 -16.95 -1.07 15.83
C VAL A 251 -16.89 -2.17 14.76
N ASN A 252 -17.97 -2.37 14.00
CA ASN A 252 -18.03 -3.36 12.95
C ASN A 252 -17.14 -3.01 11.75
N ARG A 253 -17.08 -1.71 11.39
CA ARG A 253 -16.13 -1.23 10.36
C ARG A 253 -14.69 -1.53 10.76
N ARG A 254 -14.32 -1.27 12.03
CA ARG A 254 -13.01 -1.60 12.57
C ARG A 254 -12.75 -3.10 12.54
N LYS A 255 -13.68 -3.93 13.02
CA LYS A 255 -13.57 -5.41 12.95
C LYS A 255 -13.28 -5.89 11.53
N GLY A 256 -14.05 -5.40 10.55
CA GLY A 256 -13.86 -5.71 9.14
C GLY A 256 -12.48 -5.31 8.61
N TRP A 257 -12.04 -4.08 8.92
CA TRP A 257 -10.72 -3.57 8.52
C TRP A 257 -9.57 -4.42 9.06
N GLN A 258 -9.64 -4.78 10.35
CA GLN A 258 -8.60 -5.56 11.00
C GLN A 258 -8.48 -6.96 10.35
N ARG A 259 -9.62 -7.57 10.02
CA ARG A 259 -9.70 -8.83 9.28
C ARG A 259 -9.20 -8.72 7.84
N ILE A 260 -9.55 -7.64 7.13
CA ILE A 260 -9.02 -7.33 5.80
C ILE A 260 -7.49 -7.18 5.85
N SER A 261 -6.95 -6.52 6.87
CA SER A 261 -5.50 -6.32 7.02
C SER A 261 -4.76 -7.66 7.16
N LEU A 262 -5.31 -8.60 7.95
CA LEU A 262 -4.77 -9.95 8.07
C LEU A 262 -4.80 -10.69 6.72
N PHE A 263 -5.92 -10.65 6.00
CA PHE A 263 -6.01 -11.25 4.67
C PHE A 263 -5.04 -10.63 3.66
N ALA A 264 -4.94 -9.30 3.62
CA ALA A 264 -4.10 -8.59 2.68
C ALA A 264 -2.62 -8.92 2.88
N LEU A 265 -2.18 -9.12 4.12
CA LEU A 265 -0.76 -9.29 4.46
C LEU A 265 -0.31 -10.75 4.58
N TYR A 266 -1.23 -11.71 4.79
CA TYR A 266 -0.93 -13.14 4.88
C TYR A 266 -1.53 -14.01 3.76
N PHE A 267 -2.37 -13.45 2.87
CA PHE A 267 -3.33 -14.15 1.99
C PHE A 267 -4.41 -14.96 2.72
N ARG A 268 -4.03 -15.67 3.78
CA ARG A 268 -4.90 -16.32 4.76
C ARG A 268 -4.14 -16.45 6.09
N PRO A 269 -4.53 -15.72 7.14
CA PRO A 269 -3.95 -15.91 8.48
C PRO A 269 -4.27 -17.31 9.01
N SER A 270 -3.52 -17.80 10.01
CA SER A 270 -3.80 -19.11 10.66
C SER A 270 -5.18 -19.12 11.31
N MET A 271 -5.68 -17.95 11.68
CA MET A 271 -6.96 -17.73 12.34
C MET A 271 -8.18 -17.82 11.43
N VAL A 272 -8.00 -18.07 10.13
CA VAL A 272 -9.09 -18.30 9.17
C VAL A 272 -9.03 -19.73 8.62
N GLU A 273 -10.09 -20.47 8.87
CA GLU A 273 -10.37 -21.73 8.20
C GLU A 273 -11.27 -21.50 6.98
N ILE A 274 -11.02 -22.25 5.91
CA ILE A 274 -11.88 -22.26 4.73
C ILE A 274 -12.83 -23.45 4.86
N MET A 275 -14.14 -23.16 4.93
CA MET A 275 -15.17 -24.20 4.98
C MET A 275 -15.17 -25.06 3.71
N GLN A 276 -15.63 -26.30 3.83
CA GLN A 276 -15.83 -27.17 2.67
C GLN A 276 -16.94 -26.61 1.76
N TRP A 277 -16.75 -26.67 0.44
CA TRP A 277 -17.68 -26.07 -0.52
C TRP A 277 -19.13 -26.52 -0.36
N GLY A 278 -19.37 -27.80 -0.04
CA GLY A 278 -20.73 -28.31 0.21
C GLY A 278 -21.43 -27.59 1.37
N GLU A 279 -20.68 -27.23 2.42
CA GLU A 279 -21.17 -26.45 3.54
C GLU A 279 -21.34 -24.97 3.18
N VAL A 280 -20.40 -24.39 2.42
CA VAL A 280 -20.52 -23.00 1.93
C VAL A 280 -21.79 -22.82 1.09
N PHE A 281 -22.07 -23.74 0.17
CA PHE A 281 -23.29 -23.71 -0.64
C PHE A 281 -24.54 -23.86 0.21
N ARG A 282 -24.53 -24.74 1.22
CA ARG A 282 -25.65 -24.90 2.16
C ARG A 282 -25.91 -23.63 2.96
N ASN A 283 -24.85 -23.02 3.50
CA ASN A 283 -24.93 -21.80 4.30
C ASN A 283 -25.37 -20.59 3.46
N ALA A 284 -25.01 -20.55 2.17
CA ALA A 284 -25.47 -19.51 1.25
C ALA A 284 -26.99 -19.48 1.07
N PHE A 285 -27.71 -20.60 1.29
CA PHE A 285 -29.18 -20.59 1.29
C PHE A 285 -29.78 -19.85 2.49
N GLN A 286 -29.02 -19.72 3.57
CA GLN A 286 -29.43 -19.01 4.79
C GLN A 286 -28.95 -17.55 4.80
N ALA A 287 -28.22 -17.12 3.76
CA ALA A 287 -27.72 -15.76 3.66
C ALA A 287 -28.88 -14.77 3.38
N PRO A 288 -29.00 -13.67 4.15
CA PRO A 288 -30.07 -12.68 3.97
C PRO A 288 -29.94 -11.90 2.65
N GLU A 289 -28.72 -11.76 2.13
CA GLU A 289 -28.44 -11.12 0.83
C GLU A 289 -27.74 -12.12 -0.10
N ARG A 290 -28.28 -12.29 -1.31
CA ARG A 290 -27.74 -13.22 -2.34
C ARG A 290 -27.54 -12.54 -3.69
N SER A 291 -27.32 -11.22 -3.66
CA SER A 291 -26.99 -10.44 -4.85
C SER A 291 -25.60 -10.82 -5.40
N LYS A 292 -25.29 -10.40 -6.64
CA LYS A 292 -23.92 -10.53 -7.19
C LYS A 292 -22.88 -9.81 -6.31
N LYS A 293 -23.27 -8.68 -5.68
CA LYS A 293 -22.44 -7.93 -4.73
C LYS A 293 -22.14 -8.76 -3.48
N ALA A 294 -23.12 -9.53 -2.99
CA ALA A 294 -22.94 -10.46 -1.87
C ALA A 294 -22.35 -11.83 -2.27
N TYR A 295 -21.75 -11.95 -3.45
CA TYR A 295 -21.28 -13.22 -4.01
C TYR A 295 -22.32 -14.35 -3.94
N PHE A 296 -23.60 -14.03 -4.21
CA PHE A 296 -24.72 -14.97 -4.15
C PHE A 296 -24.95 -15.62 -2.77
N GLY A 297 -24.46 -14.98 -1.70
CA GLY A 297 -24.51 -15.47 -0.33
C GLY A 297 -23.32 -16.36 0.06
N LEU A 298 -22.35 -16.55 -0.85
CA LEU A 298 -21.16 -17.36 -0.58
C LEU A 298 -20.25 -16.60 0.40
N PHE A 299 -20.01 -17.22 1.55
CA PHE A 299 -19.08 -16.73 2.56
C PHE A 299 -18.28 -17.93 3.10
N PRO A 300 -17.06 -18.18 2.59
CA PRO A 300 -16.32 -19.39 2.87
C PRO A 300 -15.43 -19.31 4.13
N PHE A 301 -15.46 -18.19 4.85
CA PHE A 301 -14.52 -17.89 5.93
C PHE A 301 -15.10 -18.28 7.29
N GLN A 302 -14.29 -18.95 8.10
CA GLN A 302 -14.58 -19.20 9.50
C GLN A 302 -13.44 -18.65 10.36
N TRP A 303 -13.74 -17.64 11.16
CA TRP A 303 -12.77 -16.98 12.02
C TRP A 303 -12.69 -17.65 13.40
N ASN A 304 -11.48 -17.96 13.85
CA ASN A 304 -11.21 -18.33 15.23
C ASN A 304 -11.42 -17.11 16.15
N SER A 305 -11.90 -17.31 17.38
CA SER A 305 -12.15 -16.23 18.36
C SER A 305 -10.92 -15.35 18.65
N ASP A 306 -9.71 -15.90 18.58
CA ASP A 306 -8.48 -15.19 18.95
C ASP A 306 -7.86 -14.39 17.79
N TRP A 307 -8.57 -14.23 16.66
CA TRP A 307 -8.11 -13.49 15.48
C TRP A 307 -7.61 -12.07 15.80
N LYS A 308 -8.16 -11.46 16.87
CA LYS A 308 -7.79 -10.13 17.33
C LYS A 308 -6.34 -10.08 17.82
N SER A 309 -5.85 -11.13 18.47
CA SER A 309 -4.45 -11.26 18.90
C SER A 309 -3.50 -11.25 17.70
N SER A 310 -3.82 -11.99 16.64
CA SER A 310 -3.06 -11.94 15.38
C SER A 310 -3.03 -10.54 14.78
N PHE A 311 -4.15 -9.82 14.79
CA PHE A 311 -4.17 -8.43 14.32
C PHE A 311 -3.30 -7.52 15.18
N ASP A 312 -3.39 -7.63 16.51
CA ASP A 312 -2.62 -6.79 17.42
C ASP A 312 -1.11 -7.06 17.30
N ALA A 313 -0.71 -8.32 17.08
CA ALA A 313 0.68 -8.70 16.79
C ALA A 313 1.16 -8.20 15.41
N LEU A 314 0.32 -8.31 14.38
CA LEU A 314 0.60 -7.78 13.04
C LEU A 314 0.81 -6.26 13.10
N ARG A 315 -0.13 -5.54 13.72
CA ARG A 315 -0.09 -4.09 13.89
C ARG A 315 1.12 -3.65 14.73
N GLY A 316 1.42 -4.38 15.82
CA GLY A 316 2.52 -4.07 16.73
C GLY A 316 2.55 -2.60 17.16
N ASN A 317 1.41 -2.07 17.60
CA ASN A 317 1.24 -0.66 17.98
C ASN A 317 1.53 0.37 16.87
N GLY A 318 1.34 0.02 15.60
CA GLY A 318 1.62 0.90 14.47
C GLY A 318 3.09 0.92 14.08
N ARG A 319 3.87 -0.07 14.52
CA ARG A 319 5.26 -0.24 14.10
C ARG A 319 5.37 -0.38 12.59
N LEU A 320 6.51 0.02 12.08
CA LEU A 320 6.88 -0.21 10.69
C LEU A 320 7.40 -1.64 10.53
N PHE A 321 6.99 -2.32 9.46
CA PHE A 321 7.44 -3.66 9.15
C PHE A 321 7.41 -3.95 7.64
N VAL A 322 8.23 -4.90 7.21
CA VAL A 322 8.13 -5.49 5.87
C VAL A 322 6.95 -6.47 5.85
N ALA A 323 6.04 -6.34 4.90
CA ALA A 323 4.87 -7.21 4.80
C ALA A 323 5.25 -8.71 4.77
N PRO A 324 4.53 -9.61 5.48
CA PRO A 324 4.84 -11.04 5.56
C PRO A 324 5.03 -11.72 4.19
N ILE A 325 4.20 -11.36 3.19
CA ILE A 325 4.32 -11.81 1.80
C ILE A 325 5.69 -11.46 1.22
N LEU A 326 6.17 -10.23 1.41
CA LEU A 326 7.48 -9.79 0.92
C LEU A 326 8.62 -10.49 1.66
N ARG A 327 8.50 -10.65 2.99
CA ARG A 327 9.49 -11.39 3.81
C ARG A 327 9.69 -12.81 3.31
N THR A 328 8.58 -13.49 3.00
CA THR A 328 8.57 -14.94 2.76
C THR A 328 8.81 -15.30 1.30
N LEU A 329 8.29 -14.50 0.36
CA LEU A 329 8.25 -14.87 -1.06
C LEU A 329 9.18 -14.03 -1.95
N ILE A 330 9.71 -12.90 -1.46
CA ILE A 330 10.41 -11.93 -2.30
C ILE A 330 11.80 -11.59 -1.75
N LEU A 331 11.88 -10.84 -0.65
CA LEU A 331 13.11 -10.20 -0.21
C LEU A 331 14.17 -11.19 0.28
N ASN A 332 13.76 -12.37 0.74
CA ASN A 332 14.67 -13.47 1.10
C ASN A 332 15.33 -14.17 -0.12
N ARG A 333 15.04 -13.76 -1.37
CA ARG A 333 15.74 -14.25 -2.58
C ARG A 333 17.03 -13.48 -2.87
N ALA A 334 17.14 -12.28 -2.32
CA ALA A 334 18.28 -11.39 -2.45
C ALA A 334 18.53 -10.69 -1.11
N PRO A 335 18.83 -11.45 -0.03
CA PRO A 335 18.92 -10.90 1.32
C PRO A 335 20.05 -9.87 1.45
N LYS A 336 21.18 -10.07 0.75
CA LYS A 336 22.33 -9.17 0.77
C LYS A 336 22.02 -7.86 0.06
N GLU A 337 21.43 -7.94 -1.14
CA GLU A 337 21.02 -6.79 -1.92
C GLU A 337 19.94 -5.99 -1.17
N THR A 338 18.98 -6.68 -0.57
CA THR A 338 17.91 -6.07 0.22
C THR A 338 18.46 -5.35 1.45
N ILE A 339 19.33 -6.00 2.23
CA ILE A 339 19.86 -5.39 3.45
C ILE A 339 20.80 -4.22 3.14
N ASN A 340 21.59 -4.31 2.06
CA ASN A 340 22.45 -3.22 1.60
C ASN A 340 21.63 -2.02 1.12
N TRP A 341 20.54 -2.26 0.39
CA TRP A 341 19.60 -1.21 0.02
C TRP A 341 18.95 -0.58 1.25
N ALA A 342 18.47 -1.39 2.21
CA ALA A 342 17.89 -0.88 3.45
C ALA A 342 18.89 -0.05 4.27
N ASN A 343 20.15 -0.49 4.35
CA ASN A 343 21.25 0.27 4.96
C ASN A 343 21.48 1.61 4.24
N LYS A 344 21.46 1.61 2.90
CA LYS A 344 21.63 2.83 2.11
C LYS A 344 20.50 3.81 2.35
N VAL A 345 19.25 3.36 2.31
CA VAL A 345 18.08 4.20 2.60
C VAL A 345 18.16 4.74 4.03
N ALA A 346 18.48 3.89 5.00
CA ALA A 346 18.61 4.28 6.40
C ALA A 346 19.81 5.21 6.70
N SER A 347 20.71 5.44 5.73
CA SER A 347 21.78 6.43 5.87
C SER A 347 21.30 7.88 5.69
N TRP A 348 20.10 8.08 5.13
CA TRP A 348 19.48 9.40 5.00
C TRP A 348 18.81 9.83 6.30
N ASN A 349 18.63 11.14 6.46
CA ASN A 349 18.00 11.74 7.64
C ASN A 349 16.52 12.04 7.38
N PHE A 350 15.65 11.03 7.33
CA PHE A 350 14.19 11.23 7.27
C PHE A 350 13.52 11.06 8.63
N GLU A 351 12.42 11.77 8.83
CA GLU A 351 11.59 11.70 10.04
C GLU A 351 10.16 11.23 9.74
N ARG A 352 9.81 11.21 8.45
CA ARG A 352 8.49 10.83 7.94
C ARG A 352 8.63 9.82 6.80
N ILE A 353 7.78 8.81 6.79
CA ILE A 353 7.66 7.84 5.70
C ILE A 353 6.24 7.89 5.12
N ILE A 354 6.14 7.90 3.79
CA ILE A 354 4.88 7.82 3.04
C ILE A 354 4.94 6.56 2.16
N PRO A 355 4.33 5.44 2.61
CA PRO A 355 4.18 4.25 1.80
C PRO A 355 2.99 4.37 0.84
N CYS A 356 2.99 3.56 -0.23
CA CYS A 356 1.87 3.51 -1.18
C CYS A 356 0.64 2.75 -0.65
N HIS A 357 0.77 2.00 0.46
CA HIS A 357 -0.31 1.22 1.06
C HIS A 357 -0.46 1.45 2.56
N PHE A 358 -1.65 1.15 3.10
CA PHE A 358 -1.99 1.26 4.52
C PHE A 358 -1.78 2.68 5.11
N ASP A 359 -1.18 2.78 6.30
CA ASP A 359 -1.09 4.01 7.09
C ASP A 359 -0.20 5.07 6.41
N SER A 360 -0.60 6.34 6.51
CA SER A 360 0.18 7.47 6.00
C SER A 360 -0.31 8.85 6.48
N PRO A 361 0.62 9.78 6.79
CA PRO A 361 2.06 9.58 6.89
C PRO A 361 2.44 8.79 8.16
N ILE A 362 3.58 8.11 8.14
CA ILE A 362 4.15 7.42 9.30
C ILE A 362 5.28 8.28 9.87
N GLN A 363 5.25 8.59 11.16
CA GLN A 363 6.38 9.22 11.85
C GLN A 363 7.38 8.14 12.23
N ALA A 364 8.52 8.11 11.56
CA ALA A 364 9.53 7.07 11.76
C ALA A 364 10.92 7.56 11.36
N GLN A 365 11.89 7.18 12.17
CA GLN A 365 13.31 7.50 12.00
C GLN A 365 14.04 6.42 11.20
N PRO A 366 15.27 6.70 10.69
CA PRO A 366 15.99 5.77 9.82
C PRO A 366 16.32 4.42 10.46
N HIS A 367 16.60 4.42 11.77
CA HIS A 367 16.83 3.18 12.51
C HIS A 367 15.59 2.28 12.59
N GLN A 368 14.38 2.86 12.72
CA GLN A 368 13.11 2.12 12.73
C GLN A 368 12.81 1.53 11.34
N PHE A 369 13.12 2.28 10.28
CA PHE A 369 13.10 1.75 8.91
C PHE A 369 14.03 0.55 8.75
N ARG A 370 15.29 0.67 9.16
CA ARG A 370 16.26 -0.42 9.02
C ARG A 370 15.88 -1.65 9.85
N GLN A 371 15.30 -1.45 11.03
CA GLN A 371 14.86 -2.52 11.92
C GLN A 371 13.77 -3.41 11.27
N ALA A 372 12.92 -2.86 10.41
CA ALA A 372 11.89 -3.63 9.70
C ALA A 372 12.46 -4.77 8.82
N PHE A 373 13.75 -4.68 8.45
CA PHE A 373 14.47 -5.64 7.62
C PHE A 373 15.33 -6.64 8.41
N SER A 374 15.35 -6.57 9.75
CA SER A 374 16.17 -7.45 10.59
C SER A 374 15.80 -8.94 10.50
N PHE A 375 14.59 -9.27 10.03
CA PHE A 375 14.19 -10.66 9.72
C PHE A 375 15.16 -11.39 8.77
N LEU A 376 15.88 -10.66 7.89
CA LEU A 376 16.89 -11.23 7.00
C LEU A 376 18.12 -11.71 7.76
N GLU A 377 18.44 -11.10 8.90
CA GLU A 377 19.59 -11.41 9.75
C GLU A 377 19.25 -12.55 10.73
N GLU A 378 18.03 -12.57 11.25
CA GLU A 378 17.53 -13.65 12.12
C GLU A 378 17.53 -15.01 11.43
N SER A 379 17.19 -15.04 10.13
CA SER A 379 17.23 -16.26 9.31
C SER A 379 18.64 -16.83 9.09
N SER A 380 19.70 -16.06 9.39
CA SER A 380 21.10 -16.47 9.21
C SER A 380 21.76 -17.09 10.46
N GLY A 381 21.00 -17.27 11.55
CA GLY A 381 21.52 -17.85 12.80
C GLY A 381 22.48 -16.93 13.58
N LYS A 382 22.68 -15.69 13.13
CA LYS A 382 23.42 -14.66 13.86
C LYS A 382 22.46 -14.07 14.90
N GLY A 383 22.63 -14.48 16.16
CA GLY A 383 21.71 -14.27 17.29
C GLY A 383 21.45 -12.82 17.74
N PHE A 384 20.95 -11.96 16.86
CA PHE A 384 20.24 -10.75 17.24
C PHE A 384 18.73 -11.03 17.24
N SER A 385 18.22 -11.62 18.32
CA SER A 385 16.76 -11.65 18.55
C SER A 385 16.32 -10.24 18.96
N SER A 386 15.90 -9.41 18.01
CA SER A 386 15.17 -8.22 18.38
C SER A 386 13.76 -8.66 18.78
N SER A 387 13.42 -8.57 20.07
CA SER A 387 12.08 -8.91 20.59
C SER A 387 10.96 -8.02 20.01
N SER A 388 11.30 -7.08 19.14
CA SER A 388 10.44 -6.08 18.52
C SER A 388 9.76 -6.52 17.21
N ASP A 389 10.16 -7.64 16.60
CA ASP A 389 9.73 -8.00 15.23
C ASP A 389 8.95 -9.34 15.14
N SER A 390 8.45 -9.84 16.28
CA SER A 390 7.78 -11.14 16.38
C SER A 390 6.36 -11.14 15.80
N LEU A 391 6.28 -11.16 14.47
CA LEU A 391 5.07 -11.59 13.79
C LEU A 391 4.78 -13.06 14.14
N PRO A 392 3.52 -13.46 14.39
CA PRO A 392 3.20 -14.84 14.79
C PRO A 392 3.61 -15.84 13.70
N GLU A 393 4.49 -16.79 14.05
CA GLU A 393 4.99 -17.81 13.11
C GLU A 393 3.89 -18.68 12.50
N GLU A 394 2.80 -18.87 13.23
CA GLU A 394 1.63 -19.63 12.78
C GLU A 394 0.96 -18.98 11.57
N ASP A 395 0.90 -17.64 11.54
CA ASP A 395 0.30 -16.88 10.45
C ASP A 395 1.12 -16.97 9.14
N PHE A 396 2.40 -17.38 9.21
CA PHE A 396 3.23 -17.64 8.03
C PHE A 396 2.99 -19.02 7.39
N LYS A 397 2.18 -19.90 8.00
CA LYS A 397 2.04 -21.30 7.55
C LYS A 397 1.62 -21.40 6.08
N LEU A 398 0.64 -20.62 5.63
CA LEU A 398 0.23 -20.63 4.22
C LEU A 398 1.35 -20.11 3.32
N LEU A 399 2.00 -19.00 3.68
CA LEU A 399 3.08 -18.42 2.89
C LEU A 399 4.24 -19.41 2.73
N LYS A 400 4.61 -20.12 3.79
CA LYS A 400 5.63 -21.18 3.75
C LYS A 400 5.21 -22.39 2.91
N GLN A 401 3.92 -22.73 2.87
CA GLN A 401 3.40 -23.78 1.99
C GLN A 401 3.44 -23.34 0.52
N LEU A 402 3.05 -22.11 0.22
CA LEU A 402 3.13 -21.52 -1.12
C LEU A 402 4.57 -21.44 -1.59
N ASP A 403 5.49 -20.97 -0.74
CA ASP A 403 6.92 -20.94 -0.98
C ASP A 403 7.45 -22.32 -1.41
N LYS A 404 7.21 -23.36 -0.60
CA LYS A 404 7.60 -24.75 -0.90
C LYS A 404 7.00 -25.26 -2.21
N GLY A 405 5.73 -24.96 -2.46
CA GLY A 405 5.03 -25.35 -3.69
C GLY A 405 5.64 -24.70 -4.93
N LEU A 406 5.79 -23.37 -4.93
CA LEU A 406 6.32 -22.60 -6.05
C LEU A 406 7.79 -22.95 -6.34
N ASN A 407 8.60 -23.18 -5.30
CA ASN A 407 9.97 -23.67 -5.42
C ASN A 407 10.00 -25.08 -6.07
N LYS A 408 9.13 -25.99 -5.63
CA LYS A 408 9.04 -27.36 -6.18
C LYS A 408 8.69 -27.37 -7.67
N PHE A 409 7.86 -26.43 -8.13
CA PHE A 409 7.48 -26.30 -9.54
C PHE A 409 8.42 -25.40 -10.36
N GLY A 410 9.52 -24.90 -9.77
CA GLY A 410 10.48 -24.02 -10.45
C GLY A 410 9.93 -22.65 -10.83
N ILE A 411 8.80 -22.24 -10.26
CA ILE A 411 8.15 -20.95 -10.52
C ILE A 411 8.83 -19.84 -9.72
N LEU A 412 9.23 -20.14 -8.49
CA LEU A 412 9.92 -19.18 -7.62
C LEU A 412 11.33 -19.72 -7.32
N PRO A 413 12.38 -18.88 -7.38
CA PRO A 413 13.70 -19.29 -6.93
C PRO A 413 13.75 -19.55 -5.41
N PRO A 414 14.61 -20.46 -4.93
CA PRO A 414 14.76 -20.71 -3.50
C PRO A 414 15.27 -19.49 -2.75
N ALA A 415 14.94 -19.39 -1.47
CA ALA A 415 15.52 -18.39 -0.57
C ALA A 415 17.05 -18.58 -0.47
N LYS A 416 17.76 -17.47 -0.27
CA LYS A 416 19.22 -17.46 -0.10
C LYS A 416 19.58 -17.11 1.34
N GLU A 417 20.73 -17.58 1.79
CA GLU A 417 21.31 -17.15 3.07
C GLU A 417 22.00 -15.79 2.93
N LEU A 418 21.97 -15.01 4.00
CA LEU A 418 22.75 -13.78 4.11
C LEU A 418 24.23 -14.12 4.31
N LYS A 419 25.01 -14.13 3.22
CA LYS A 419 26.46 -14.41 3.23
C LYS A 419 27.30 -13.14 3.30
#